data_AF-A0A7S1Z4T6-F1
#
_entry.id   AF-A0A7S1Z4T6-F1
#
_cell.length_a   1.000
_cell.length_b   1.000
_cell.length_c   1.000
_cell.angle_alpha   90.00
_cell.angle_beta   90.00
_cell.angle_gamma   90.00
#
_symmetry.space_group_name_H-M   'P 1'
#
loop_
_entity.id
_entity.type
_entity.pdbx_description
1 polymer ?
#
loop_
_entity_poly.entity_id
_entity_poly.type
_entity_poly.pdbx_seq_one_letter_code
_entity_poly.pdbx_strand_id
1 'polypeptide(L)'
;VGSGNPEEGELRPQLLDRFGMHAEIRTVKDPILRVKVVEERTSFDQAPSVWIENYESQQQELRDRIVAAQKLLPTVELDYDLRVKISEVCSRLDVDGLRGDIVTNRAAKAYAAYNGKEKV
;
A
#
# COMPACT_ATOMS: atom_id res chain seq x y z
N VAL A 1 6.30 -9.26 -3.57
CA VAL A 1 5.76 -9.18 -2.20
C VAL A 1 6.35 -10.33 -1.41
N GLY A 2 6.90 -10.07 -0.23
CA GLY A 2 7.35 -11.11 0.71
C GLY A 2 6.45 -11.13 1.94
N SER A 3 6.29 -12.29 2.57
CA SER A 3 5.54 -12.46 3.82
C SER A 3 6.49 -13.05 4.85
N GLY A 4 6.41 -12.58 6.09
CA GLY A 4 7.16 -13.12 7.22
C GLY A 4 6.22 -13.63 8.30
N ASN A 5 6.65 -14.66 9.02
CA ASN A 5 5.97 -15.13 10.22
C ASN A 5 6.65 -14.50 11.46
N PRO A 6 5.93 -13.73 12.30
CA PRO A 6 6.50 -13.15 13.52
C PRO A 6 7.15 -14.18 14.46
N GLU A 7 6.68 -15.43 14.43
CA GLU A 7 7.22 -16.52 15.27
C GLU A 7 8.61 -17.01 14.82
N GLU A 8 9.03 -16.70 13.59
CA GLU A 8 10.33 -17.11 13.03
C GLU A 8 11.46 -16.13 13.39
N GLY A 9 11.16 -15.10 14.19
CA GLY A 9 12.09 -14.06 14.60
C GLY A 9 12.12 -12.88 13.62
N GLU A 10 12.94 -11.89 13.93
CA GLU A 10 13.04 -10.68 13.13
C GLU A 10 13.78 -10.92 11.81
N LEU A 11 13.35 -10.23 10.76
CA LEU A 11 14.07 -10.19 9.50
C LEU A 11 15.49 -9.68 9.75
N ARG A 12 16.47 -10.35 9.15
CA ARG A 12 17.86 -9.89 9.23
C ARG A 12 17.98 -8.46 8.70
N PRO A 13 18.72 -7.56 9.37
CA PRO A 13 18.86 -6.16 8.96
C PRO A 13 19.23 -5.95 7.48
N GLN A 14 20.04 -6.86 6.91
CA GLN A 14 20.45 -6.77 5.49
C GLN A 14 19.29 -6.97 4.48
N LEU A 15 18.18 -7.56 4.92
CA LEU A 15 16.99 -7.78 4.09
C LEU A 15 15.96 -6.66 4.28
N LEU A 16 15.89 -6.07 5.47
CA LEU A 16 14.96 -4.98 5.79
C LEU A 16 15.17 -3.77 4.87
N ASP A 17 16.42 -3.36 4.65
CA ASP A 17 16.74 -2.22 3.78
C ASP A 17 16.40 -2.45 2.29
N ARG A 18 16.18 -3.71 1.88
CA ARG A 18 15.80 -4.05 0.51
C ARG A 18 14.30 -3.96 0.25
N PHE A 19 13.47 -3.94 1.30
CA PHE A 19 12.04 -3.75 1.17
C PHE A 19 11.67 -2.27 1.25
N GLY A 20 10.92 -1.77 0.27
CA GLY A 20 10.53 -0.37 0.26
C GLY A 20 9.45 -0.02 1.30
N MET A 21 8.51 -0.93 1.55
CA MET A 21 7.41 -0.72 2.48
C MET A 21 7.23 -1.96 3.35
N HIS A 22 6.91 -1.70 4.61
CA HIS A 22 6.49 -2.71 5.59
C HIS A 22 5.01 -2.50 5.89
N ALA A 23 4.21 -3.57 5.79
CA ALA A 23 2.79 -3.54 6.10
C ALA A 23 2.47 -4.65 7.11
N GLU A 24 1.94 -4.28 8.26
CA GLU A 24 1.52 -5.21 9.29
C GLU A 24 0.04 -5.59 9.08
N ILE A 25 -0.25 -6.89 8.96
CA ILE A 25 -1.62 -7.39 8.84
C ILE A 25 -2.09 -7.82 10.22
N ARG A 26 -3.14 -7.18 10.74
CA ARG A 26 -3.77 -7.53 12.02
C ARG A 26 -5.10 -8.22 11.79
N THR A 27 -5.40 -9.24 12.61
CA THR A 27 -6.69 -9.92 12.57
C THR A 27 -7.82 -8.96 12.98
N VAL A 28 -8.90 -8.96 12.21
CA VAL A 28 -10.11 -8.18 12.51
C VAL A 28 -10.70 -8.63 13.86
N LYS A 29 -10.92 -7.66 14.75
CA LYS A 29 -11.48 -7.88 16.09
C LYS A 29 -12.98 -7.61 16.18
N ASP A 30 -13.52 -6.79 15.27
CA ASP A 30 -14.95 -6.48 15.21
C ASP A 30 -15.77 -7.72 14.84
N PRO A 31 -16.68 -8.20 15.71
CA PRO A 31 -17.52 -9.36 15.44
C PRO A 31 -18.32 -9.24 14.14
N ILE A 32 -18.83 -8.06 13.81
CA ILE A 32 -19.67 -7.84 12.61
C ILE A 32 -18.82 -8.06 11.35
N LEU A 33 -17.64 -7.46 11.31
CA LEU A 33 -16.73 -7.65 10.17
C LEU A 33 -16.22 -9.09 10.08
N ARG A 34 -16.01 -9.78 11.21
CA ARG A 34 -15.62 -11.20 11.20
C ARG A 34 -16.69 -12.09 10.59
N VAL A 35 -17.96 -11.89 10.96
CA VAL A 35 -19.09 -12.62 10.35
C VAL A 35 -19.14 -12.33 8.85
N LYS A 36 -19.05 -11.06 8.46
CA LYS A 36 -19.04 -10.68 7.04
C LYS A 36 -17.95 -11.39 6.24
N VAL A 37 -16.72 -11.47 6.75
CA VAL A 37 -15.63 -12.16 6.05
C VAL A 37 -15.94 -13.66 5.84
N VAL A 38 -16.54 -14.32 6.83
CA VAL A 38 -16.93 -15.74 6.73
C VAL A 38 -18.08 -15.94 5.74
N GLU A 39 -19.07 -15.04 5.75
CA GLU A 39 -20.18 -15.05 4.80
C GLU A 39 -19.68 -14.86 3.37
N GLU A 40 -18.87 -13.83 3.10
CA GLU A 40 -18.29 -13.57 1.78
C GLU A 40 -17.47 -14.76 1.27
N ARG A 41 -16.68 -15.39 2.16
CA ARG A 41 -15.90 -16.58 1.80
C ARG A 41 -16.81 -17.75 1.41
N THR A 42 -17.87 -17.98 2.19
CA THR A 42 -18.82 -19.05 1.94
C THR A 42 -19.60 -18.82 0.64
N SER A 43 -20.03 -17.59 0.39
CA SER A 43 -20.68 -17.20 -0.87
C SER A 43 -19.78 -17.45 -2.07
N PHE A 44 -18.49 -17.11 -1.97
CA PHE A 44 -17.51 -17.41 -3.01
C PHE A 44 -17.34 -18.92 -3.22
N ASP A 45 -17.19 -19.72 -2.14
CA ASP A 45 -16.98 -21.17 -2.24
C ASP A 45 -18.21 -21.90 -2.85
N GLN A 46 -19.43 -21.38 -2.63
CA GLN A 46 -20.67 -21.93 -3.18
C GLN A 46 -20.92 -21.55 -4.65
N ALA A 47 -20.72 -20.28 -4.99
CA ALA A 47 -21.02 -19.75 -6.33
C ALA A 47 -19.94 -18.73 -6.78
N PRO A 48 -18.75 -19.19 -7.19
CA PRO A 48 -17.63 -18.31 -7.50
C PRO A 48 -17.94 -17.30 -8.61
N SER A 49 -18.65 -17.73 -9.66
CA SER A 49 -18.97 -16.87 -10.81
C SER A 49 -19.88 -15.71 -10.41
N VAL A 50 -20.96 -16.00 -9.66
CA VAL A 50 -21.90 -14.98 -9.18
C VAL A 50 -21.21 -14.01 -8.24
N TRP A 51 -20.35 -14.52 -7.34
CA TRP A 51 -19.59 -13.65 -6.46
C TRP A 51 -18.65 -12.73 -7.25
N ILE A 52 -17.93 -13.24 -8.26
CA ILE A 52 -17.05 -12.42 -9.11
C ILE A 52 -17.87 -11.35 -9.86
N GLU A 53 -19.01 -11.73 -10.45
CA GLU A 53 -19.91 -10.80 -11.15
C GLU A 53 -20.39 -9.66 -10.24
N ASN A 54 -20.73 -9.97 -8.98
CA ASN A 54 -21.18 -8.97 -7.99
C ASN A 54 -20.14 -7.87 -7.72
N TYR A 55 -18.84 -8.17 -7.88
CA TYR A 55 -17.73 -7.25 -7.62
C TYR A 55 -17.08 -6.72 -8.90
N GLU A 56 -17.55 -7.10 -10.09
CA GLU A 56 -16.91 -6.75 -11.37
C GLU A 56 -16.79 -5.24 -11.56
N SER A 57 -17.87 -4.49 -11.32
CA SER A 57 -17.87 -3.03 -11.47
C SER A 57 -16.86 -2.34 -10.56
N GLN A 58 -16.73 -2.80 -9.32
CA GLN A 58 -15.79 -2.23 -8.33
C GLN A 58 -14.34 -2.57 -8.68
N GLN A 59 -14.10 -3.78 -9.18
CA GLN A 59 -12.80 -4.21 -9.68
C GLN A 59 -12.39 -3.41 -10.93
N GLN A 60 -13.35 -3.10 -11.82
CA GLN A 60 -13.12 -2.28 -12.99
C GLN A 60 -12.79 -0.83 -12.62
N GLU A 61 -13.55 -0.23 -11.69
CA GLU A 61 -13.26 1.11 -11.16
C GLU A 61 -11.85 1.18 -10.56
N LEU A 62 -11.47 0.20 -9.73
CA LEU A 62 -10.14 0.13 -9.14
C LEU A 62 -9.04 -0.01 -10.20
N ARG A 63 -9.26 -0.85 -11.22
CA ARG A 63 -8.33 -1.02 -12.34
C ARG A 63 -8.13 0.28 -13.10
N ASP A 64 -9.21 0.95 -13.47
CA ASP A 64 -9.17 2.19 -14.23
C ASP A 64 -8.47 3.29 -13.43
N ARG A 65 -8.74 3.35 -12.12
CA ARG A 65 -8.04 4.25 -11.20
C ARG A 65 -6.52 3.99 -11.15
N ILE A 66 -6.10 2.73 -11.08
CA ILE A 66 -4.67 2.36 -11.08
C ILE A 66 -4.02 2.74 -12.42
N VAL A 67 -4.67 2.46 -13.55
CA VAL A 67 -4.14 2.79 -14.89
C VAL A 67 -4.02 4.30 -15.08
N ALA A 68 -5.01 5.07 -14.63
CA ALA A 68 -4.97 6.53 -14.65
C ALA A 68 -3.82 7.07 -13.78
N ALA A 69 -3.65 6.54 -12.57
CA ALA A 69 -2.57 6.92 -11.66
C ALA A 69 -1.19 6.63 -12.26
N GLN A 70 -1.00 5.49 -12.92
CA GLN A 70 0.26 5.15 -13.59
C GLN A 70 0.60 6.13 -14.71
N LYS A 71 -0.40 6.59 -15.48
CA LYS A 71 -0.22 7.61 -16.53
C LYS A 71 0.09 8.99 -15.96
N LEU A 72 -0.50 9.33 -14.82
CA LEU A 72 -0.32 10.63 -14.16
C LEU A 72 0.99 10.73 -13.37
N LEU A 73 1.48 9.63 -12.80
CA LEU A 73 2.66 9.60 -11.92
C LEU A 73 3.90 10.37 -12.45
N PRO A 74 4.27 10.32 -13.75
CA PRO A 74 5.43 11.07 -14.26
C PRO A 74 5.31 12.59 -14.13
N THR A 75 4.09 13.14 -14.08
CA THR A 75 3.85 14.58 -13.98
C THR A 75 3.64 15.05 -12.55
N VAL A 76 3.55 14.14 -11.57
CA VAL A 76 3.30 14.52 -10.17
C VAL A 76 4.50 15.25 -9.56
N GLU A 77 4.26 16.46 -9.11
CA GLU A 77 5.23 17.31 -8.44
C GLU A 77 5.22 17.10 -6.92
N LEU A 78 6.40 17.29 -6.33
CA LEU A 78 6.57 17.28 -4.88
C LEU A 78 7.44 18.49 -4.52
N ASP A 79 6.84 19.43 -3.80
CA ASP A 79 7.45 20.70 -3.45
C ASP A 79 8.75 20.49 -2.67
N TYR A 80 9.71 21.41 -2.86
CA TYR A 80 11.03 21.31 -2.24
C TYR A 80 10.94 21.25 -0.71
N ASP A 81 10.08 22.07 -0.10
CA ASP A 81 9.90 22.11 1.36
C ASP A 81 9.39 20.78 1.91
N LEU A 82 8.53 20.07 1.18
CA LEU A 82 8.07 18.73 1.57
C LEU A 82 9.19 17.70 1.45
N ARG A 83 10.06 17.81 0.43
CA ARG A 83 11.24 16.94 0.30
C ARG A 83 12.20 17.13 1.47
N VAL A 84 12.44 18.37 1.88
CA VAL A 84 13.27 18.69 3.06
C VAL A 84 12.65 18.10 4.32
N LYS A 85 11.34 18.26 4.52
CA LYS A 85 10.64 17.67 5.68
C LYS A 85 10.71 16.14 5.72
N ILE A 86 10.63 15.47 4.57
CA ILE A 86 10.82 14.02 4.48
C ILE A 86 12.22 13.65 4.98
N SER A 87 13.26 14.30 4.47
CA SER A 87 14.64 14.03 4.89
C SER A 87 14.91 14.38 6.35
N GLU A 88 14.28 15.44 6.88
CA GLU A 88 14.34 15.78 8.29
C GLU A 88 13.75 14.67 9.17
N VAL A 89 12.61 14.09 8.78
CA VAL A 89 12.01 12.96 9.51
C VAL A 89 12.91 11.72 9.44
N CYS A 90 13.44 11.38 8.26
CA CYS A 90 14.36 10.25 8.11
C CYS A 90 15.63 10.42 8.96
N SER A 91 16.20 11.63 9.01
CA SER A 91 17.36 11.94 9.84
C SER A 91 17.06 11.86 11.33
N ARG A 92 15.90 12.38 11.78
CA ARG A 92 15.50 12.32 13.20
C ARG A 92 15.22 10.89 13.70
N LEU A 93 14.84 10.00 12.80
CA LEU A 93 14.59 8.59 13.09
C LEU A 93 15.86 7.72 13.01
N ASP A 94 17.03 8.32 12.75
CA ASP A 94 18.32 7.63 12.59
C ASP A 94 18.25 6.51 11.54
N VAL A 95 17.54 6.78 10.43
CA VAL A 95 17.42 5.83 9.32
C VAL A 95 18.77 5.69 8.63
N ASP A 96 19.23 4.44 8.45
CA ASP A 96 20.47 4.17 7.73
C ASP A 96 20.32 4.48 6.22
N GLY A 97 21.28 5.21 5.68
CA GLY A 97 21.30 5.64 4.28
C GLY A 97 20.16 6.57 3.87
N LEU A 98 19.90 6.64 2.55
CA LEU A 98 18.90 7.52 1.93
C LEU A 98 17.69 6.76 1.35
N ARG A 99 17.59 5.47 1.67
CA ARG A 99 16.57 4.61 1.08
C ARG A 99 15.18 5.02 1.56
N GLY A 100 15.05 5.37 2.85
CA GLY A 100 13.82 5.88 3.44
C GLY A 100 13.30 7.13 2.72
N ASP A 101 14.19 8.08 2.43
CA ASP A 101 13.87 9.32 1.70
C ASP A 101 13.31 9.00 0.32
N ILE A 102 14.03 8.17 -0.45
CA ILE A 102 13.67 7.82 -1.82
C ILE A 102 12.30 7.13 -1.86
N VAL A 103 12.07 6.15 -0.98
CA VAL A 103 10.82 5.41 -0.98
C VAL A 103 9.67 6.29 -0.54
N THR A 104 9.85 7.13 0.49
CA THR A 104 8.81 8.05 0.97
C THR A 104 8.42 9.06 -0.11
N ASN A 105 9.39 9.64 -0.82
CA ASN A 105 9.15 10.54 -1.95
C ASN A 105 8.32 9.85 -3.05
N ARG A 106 8.71 8.62 -3.43
CA ARG A 106 8.00 7.84 -4.47
C ARG A 106 6.60 7.44 -4.03
N ALA A 107 6.44 7.04 -2.78
CA ALA A 107 5.16 6.65 -2.18
C ALA A 107 4.18 7.82 -2.16
N ALA A 108 4.64 8.99 -1.73
CA ALA A 108 3.82 10.19 -1.66
C ALA A 108 3.30 10.60 -3.06
N LYS A 109 4.19 10.60 -4.07
CA LYS A 109 3.79 10.86 -5.47
C LYS A 109 2.82 9.81 -6.01
N ALA A 110 3.06 8.53 -5.75
CA ALA A 110 2.16 7.46 -6.16
C ALA A 110 0.79 7.59 -5.51
N TYR A 111 0.72 7.98 -4.24
CA TYR A 111 -0.54 8.23 -3.54
C TYR A 111 -1.29 9.44 -4.10
N ALA A 112 -0.59 10.55 -4.38
CA ALA A 112 -1.18 11.71 -5.04
C ALA A 112 -1.75 11.34 -6.42
N ALA A 113 -0.97 10.63 -7.24
CA ALA A 113 -1.41 10.13 -8.54
C ALA A 113 -2.64 9.21 -8.43
N TYR A 114 -2.64 8.30 -7.45
CA TYR A 114 -3.77 7.41 -7.17
C TYR A 114 -5.04 8.17 -6.78
N ASN A 115 -4.92 9.37 -6.22
CA ASN A 115 -6.04 10.25 -5.92
C ASN A 115 -6.31 11.30 -7.02
N GLY A 116 -5.71 11.15 -8.20
CA GLY A 116 -5.91 12.06 -9.34
C GLY A 116 -5.32 13.46 -9.13
N LYS A 117 -4.32 13.60 -8.25
CA LYS A 117 -3.66 14.88 -7.97
C LYS A 117 -2.31 14.97 -8.68
N GLU A 118 -2.01 16.14 -9.23
CA GLU A 118 -0.72 16.46 -9.86
C GLU A 118 0.33 16.96 -8.86
N LYS A 119 -0.07 17.18 -7.60
CA LYS A 119 0.81 17.61 -6.51
C LYS A 119 0.54 16.78 -5.26
N VAL A 120 1.60 16.43 -4.55
CA VAL A 120 1.56 15.76 -3.24
C VAL A 120 0.93 16.65 -2.18
#